data_AF-A0A1Y3E9X3-F1
#
_entry.id   AF-A0A1Y3E9X3-F1
#
_cell.length_a   1.000
_cell.length_b   1.000
_cell.length_c   1.000
_cell.angle_alpha   90.00
_cell.angle_beta   90.00
_cell.angle_gamma   90.00
#
_symmetry.space_group_name_H-M   'P 1'
#
loop_
_entity.id
_entity.type
_entity.pdbx_description
1 polymer ?
#
loop_
_entity_poly.entity_id
_entity_poly.type
_entity_poly.pdbx_seq_one_letter_code
_entity_poly.pdbx_strand_id
1 'polypeptide(L)'
;MNTVLRYCVVSFILCFCFYVLQPLPCANHAGNFICHFQHRKPNFVNRCKRSRLFGRFYCCKSCAAELGIVVKEDGSFEDLKNFTYYDPTCPDIKDRAVAEGRENVFCDLHMVVPVVLHCSMPDMQYSCAKTCNITCGVQQGEKKIDFFM
;
A
#
# COMPACT_ATOMS: atom_id res chain seq x y z
N MET A 1 0.79 1.10 13.45
CA MET A 1 0.52 2.55 13.28
C MET A 1 0.89 2.90 11.85
N ASN A 2 -0.05 3.37 11.04
CA ASN A 2 0.27 3.85 9.69
C ASN A 2 0.90 5.24 9.81
N THR A 3 2.11 5.41 9.30
CA THR A 3 2.81 6.71 9.32
C THR A 3 2.25 7.60 8.22
N VAL A 4 1.72 8.76 8.59
CA VAL A 4 1.25 9.78 7.65
C VAL A 4 2.29 10.89 7.60
N LEU A 5 2.84 11.14 6.41
CA LEU A 5 3.74 12.27 6.19
C LEU A 5 2.91 13.45 5.70
N ARG A 6 2.86 14.53 6.49
CA ARG A 6 2.06 15.72 6.20
C ARG A 6 2.95 16.82 5.63
N TYR A 7 2.72 17.19 4.39
CA TYR A 7 3.36 18.35 3.75
C TYR A 7 2.32 19.45 3.61
N CYS A 8 2.49 20.56 4.34
CA CYS A 8 1.61 21.72 4.20
C CYS A 8 2.37 22.81 3.43
N VAL A 9 1.85 23.17 2.25
CA VAL A 9 2.37 24.31 1.49
C VAL A 9 1.56 25.53 1.91
N VAL A 10 2.24 26.53 2.46
CA VAL A 10 1.64 27.83 2.76
C VAL A 10 1.83 28.70 1.52
N SER A 11 0.79 28.83 0.70
CA SER A 11 0.73 29.88 -0.32
C SER A 11 -0.18 30.99 0.20
N PHE A 12 0.09 32.25 -0.17
CA PHE A 12 -0.40 33.49 0.46
C PHE A 12 -1.91 33.63 0.70
N ILE A 13 -2.76 32.67 0.28
CA ILE A 13 -4.22 32.70 0.47
C ILE A 13 -4.79 31.34 0.93
N LEU A 14 -4.08 30.20 0.84
CA LEU A 14 -4.59 28.87 1.21
C LEU A 14 -3.49 27.94 1.74
N CYS A 15 -3.75 27.27 2.87
CA CYS A 15 -2.91 26.19 3.40
C CYS A 15 -3.40 24.85 2.85
N PHE A 16 -2.69 24.30 1.87
CA PHE A 16 -2.97 22.95 1.35
C PHE A 16 -2.07 21.95 2.07
N CYS A 17 -2.66 21.08 2.88
CA CYS A 17 -1.95 19.96 3.47
C CYS A 17 -2.15 18.71 2.63
N PHE A 18 -1.09 18.29 1.94
CA PHE A 18 -1.02 17.02 1.25
C PHE A 18 -0.57 15.95 2.26
N TYR A 19 -1.33 14.86 2.34
CA TYR A 19 -0.96 13.67 3.09
C TYR A 19 -0.37 12.65 2.13
N VAL A 20 0.87 12.23 2.38
CA VAL A 20 1.47 11.07 1.72
C VAL A 20 1.38 9.91 2.69
N LEU A 21 0.77 8.81 2.25
CA LEU A 21 0.56 7.62 3.06
C LEU A 21 1.64 6.58 2.76
N GLN A 22 2.19 5.99 3.82
CA GLN A 22 3.09 4.85 3.68
C GLN A 22 2.32 3.59 3.24
N PRO A 23 2.92 2.71 2.42
CA PRO A 23 2.37 1.40 2.15
C PRO A 23 2.13 0.64 3.45
N LEU A 24 1.05 -0.13 3.52
CA LEU A 24 0.76 -0.97 4.68
C LEU A 24 1.94 -1.89 4.97
N PRO A 25 2.36 -2.02 6.24
CA PRO A 25 3.40 -2.98 6.59
C PRO A 25 2.95 -4.40 6.24
N CYS A 26 3.91 -5.26 5.93
CA CYS A 26 3.66 -6.67 5.66
C CYS A 26 3.23 -7.39 6.94
N ALA A 27 1.92 -7.47 7.14
CA ALA A 27 1.29 -8.14 8.26
C ALA A 27 0.12 -9.01 7.78
N ASN A 28 -0.38 -9.86 8.68
CA ASN A 28 -1.60 -10.63 8.46
C ASN A 28 -2.82 -9.78 8.82
N HIS A 29 -3.17 -8.82 7.95
CA HIS A 29 -4.29 -7.90 8.16
C HIS A 29 -5.66 -8.59 8.14
N ALA A 30 -5.77 -9.77 7.49
CA ALA A 30 -6.97 -10.62 7.63
C ALA A 30 -7.03 -11.35 8.99
N GLY A 31 -6.02 -11.21 9.84
CA GLY A 31 -5.91 -11.89 11.13
C GLY A 31 -5.06 -13.17 11.06
N ASN A 32 -4.24 -13.38 12.09
CA ASN A 32 -3.32 -14.52 12.16
C ASN A 32 -4.04 -15.87 12.07
N PHE A 33 -5.20 -16.00 12.73
CA PHE A 33 -6.00 -17.23 12.68
C PHE A 33 -6.47 -17.55 11.26
N ILE A 34 -7.00 -16.54 10.54
CA ILE A 34 -7.49 -16.70 9.17
C ILE A 34 -6.33 -17.06 8.24
N CYS A 35 -5.20 -16.36 8.33
CA CYS A 35 -4.06 -16.64 7.47
C CYS A 35 -3.44 -18.01 7.75
N HIS A 36 -3.37 -18.44 9.00
CA HIS A 36 -2.94 -19.79 9.38
C HIS A 36 -3.91 -20.87 8.88
N PHE A 37 -5.23 -20.63 8.92
CA PHE A 37 -6.19 -21.56 8.34
C PHE A 37 -6.04 -21.68 6.81
N GLN A 38 -5.82 -20.55 6.12
CA GLN A 38 -5.58 -20.57 4.67
C GLN A 38 -4.26 -21.26 4.32
N HIS A 39 -3.23 -21.11 5.15
CA HIS A 39 -1.92 -21.74 4.98
C HIS A 39 -1.97 -23.27 4.91
N ARG A 40 -2.91 -23.89 5.63
CA ARG A 40 -3.13 -25.35 5.59
C ARG A 40 -3.76 -25.86 4.29
N LYS A 41 -4.21 -24.98 3.39
CA LYS A 41 -4.81 -25.40 2.12
C LYS A 41 -3.71 -25.69 1.08
N PRO A 42 -3.88 -26.73 0.23
CA PRO A 42 -2.84 -27.14 -0.73
C PRO A 42 -2.48 -26.05 -1.76
N ASN A 43 -3.39 -25.09 -2.00
CA ASN A 43 -3.20 -24.02 -2.97
C ASN A 43 -2.71 -22.69 -2.36
N PHE A 44 -2.30 -22.69 -1.09
CA PHE A 44 -1.89 -21.46 -0.39
C PHE A 44 -0.77 -20.71 -1.11
N VAL A 45 0.34 -21.40 -1.40
CA VAL A 45 1.52 -20.80 -2.05
C VAL A 45 1.15 -20.24 -3.44
N ASN A 46 0.32 -20.96 -4.19
CA ASN A 46 -0.17 -20.49 -5.49
C ASN A 46 -1.03 -19.23 -5.35
N ARG A 47 -1.87 -19.14 -4.30
CA ARG A 47 -2.70 -17.97 -4.02
C ARG A 47 -1.86 -16.75 -3.63
N CYS A 48 -0.81 -16.95 -2.82
CA CYS A 48 0.15 -15.91 -2.47
C CYS A 48 0.83 -15.30 -3.70
N LYS A 49 1.16 -16.12 -4.71
CA LYS A 49 1.81 -15.68 -5.95
C LYS A 49 0.86 -15.01 -6.94
N ARG A 50 -0.38 -15.51 -7.05
CA ARG A 50 -1.34 -15.07 -8.08
C ARG A 50 -2.17 -13.86 -7.67
N SER A 51 -2.51 -13.74 -6.39
CA SER A 51 -3.36 -12.66 -5.90
C SER A 51 -2.54 -11.71 -5.05
N ARG A 52 -2.18 -10.54 -5.61
CA ARG A 52 -1.48 -9.50 -4.87
C ARG A 52 -2.32 -9.03 -3.67
N LEU A 53 -3.64 -8.92 -3.79
CA LEU A 53 -4.52 -8.61 -2.66
C LEU A 53 -4.36 -9.62 -1.50
N PHE A 54 -4.47 -10.92 -1.80
CA PHE A 54 -4.31 -11.95 -0.77
C PHE A 54 -2.87 -11.98 -0.22
N GLY A 55 -1.89 -12.01 -1.11
CA GLY A 55 -0.49 -12.15 -0.80
C GLY A 55 0.08 -10.94 -0.07
N ARG A 56 0.01 -9.75 -0.65
CA ARG A 56 0.65 -8.53 -0.13
C ARG A 56 -0.16 -7.83 0.96
N PHE A 57 -1.48 -7.93 0.94
CA PHE A 57 -2.34 -7.10 1.78
C PHE A 57 -3.12 -7.86 2.85
N TYR A 58 -3.55 -9.10 2.62
CA TYR A 58 -4.29 -9.85 3.65
C TYR A 58 -3.42 -10.76 4.52
N CYS A 59 -2.55 -11.57 3.90
CA CYS A 59 -1.76 -12.60 4.59
C CYS A 59 -0.27 -12.47 4.31
N CYS A 60 0.25 -11.24 4.32
CA CYS A 60 1.61 -10.94 3.87
C CYS A 60 2.68 -11.68 4.66
N LYS A 61 2.59 -11.69 5.99
CA LYS A 61 3.62 -12.36 6.81
C LYS A 61 3.64 -13.87 6.56
N SER A 62 2.48 -14.49 6.45
CA SER A 62 2.38 -15.93 6.14
C SER A 62 2.83 -16.26 4.71
N CYS A 63 2.47 -15.44 3.73
CA CYS A 63 2.92 -15.62 2.34
C CYS A 63 4.43 -15.37 2.19
N ALA A 64 4.98 -14.36 2.86
CA ALA A 64 6.40 -14.03 2.82
C ALA A 64 7.25 -15.19 3.35
N ALA A 65 6.84 -15.82 4.46
CA ALA A 65 7.53 -16.98 5.03
C ALA A 65 7.62 -18.15 4.02
N GLU A 66 6.52 -18.49 3.35
CA GLU A 66 6.48 -19.56 2.34
C GLU A 66 7.26 -19.23 1.05
N LEU A 67 7.39 -17.94 0.74
CA LEU A 67 8.09 -17.47 -0.45
C LEU A 67 9.58 -17.17 -0.19
N GLY A 68 10.05 -17.33 1.05
CA GLY A 68 11.44 -17.02 1.43
C GLY A 68 11.75 -15.52 1.43
N ILE A 69 10.75 -14.67 1.67
CA ILE A 69 10.88 -13.21 1.69
C ILE A 69 11.15 -12.76 3.12
N VAL A 70 12.25 -12.03 3.31
CA VAL A 70 12.64 -11.48 4.62
C VAL A 70 11.90 -10.16 4.84
N VAL A 71 11.01 -10.16 5.84
CA VAL A 71 10.26 -8.96 6.26
C VAL A 71 11.02 -8.29 7.41
N LYS A 72 11.35 -7.00 7.24
CA LYS A 72 12.02 -6.16 8.24
C LYS A 72 11.07 -5.84 9.40
N GLU A 73 11.62 -5.33 10.50
CA GLU A 73 10.84 -5.01 11.72
C GLU A 73 9.72 -3.99 11.48
N ASP A 74 9.95 -3.03 10.57
CA ASP A 74 8.96 -2.03 10.15
C ASP A 74 7.88 -2.60 9.20
N GLY A 75 7.98 -3.88 8.83
CA GLY A 75 7.08 -4.56 7.91
C GLY A 75 7.40 -4.31 6.43
N SER A 76 8.48 -3.61 6.11
CA SER A 76 8.96 -3.51 4.73
C SER A 76 9.71 -4.78 4.30
N PHE A 77 9.83 -5.01 3.00
CA PHE A 77 10.63 -6.10 2.45
C PHE A 77 11.16 -5.71 1.06
N GLU A 78 12.19 -6.41 0.61
CA GLU A 78 12.73 -6.25 -0.74
C GLU A 78 11.91 -7.04 -1.75
N ASP A 79 11.60 -6.40 -2.88
CA ASP A 79 10.80 -7.00 -3.93
C ASP A 79 11.42 -8.30 -4.44
N LEU A 80 10.63 -9.37 -4.49
CA LEU A 80 11.07 -10.68 -4.97
C LEU A 80 10.10 -11.22 -6.03
N LYS A 81 10.58 -11.27 -7.29
CA LYS A 81 9.80 -11.73 -8.45
C LYS A 81 8.50 -10.92 -8.60
N ASN A 82 7.34 -11.55 -8.43
CA ASN A 82 6.02 -10.92 -8.55
C ASN A 82 5.45 -10.44 -7.19
N PHE A 83 6.22 -10.56 -6.11
CA PHE A 83 5.81 -10.15 -4.77
C PHE A 83 6.51 -8.84 -4.42
N THR A 84 5.83 -7.72 -4.66
CA THR A 84 6.38 -6.38 -4.49
C THR A 84 5.81 -5.69 -3.25
N TYR A 85 6.66 -4.95 -2.53
CA TYR A 85 6.28 -4.13 -1.38
C TYR A 85 5.53 -2.88 -1.83
N TYR A 86 6.09 -2.15 -2.79
CA TYR A 86 5.48 -0.97 -3.41
C TYR A 86 4.48 -1.35 -4.50
N ASP A 87 3.67 -0.37 -4.92
CA ASP A 87 2.73 -0.59 -6.02
C ASP A 87 3.51 -0.86 -7.33
N PRO A 88 3.14 -1.89 -8.12
CA PRO A 88 3.82 -2.22 -9.37
C PRO A 88 3.80 -1.12 -10.43
N THR A 89 2.90 -0.14 -10.32
CA THR A 89 2.77 0.98 -11.26
C THR A 89 3.64 2.19 -10.89
N CYS A 90 4.38 2.12 -9.78
CA CYS A 90 5.35 3.13 -9.41
C CYS A 90 6.38 3.43 -10.53
N PRO A 91 6.75 4.70 -10.77
CA PRO A 91 6.36 5.89 -10.00
C PRO A 91 5.00 6.51 -10.39
N ASP A 92 4.41 6.13 -11.53
CA ASP A 92 3.12 6.63 -12.03
C ASP A 92 1.96 5.80 -11.47
N ILE A 93 1.70 5.93 -10.16
CA ILE A 93 0.66 5.13 -9.47
C ILE A 93 -0.72 5.37 -10.10
N LYS A 94 -1.44 4.27 -10.35
CA LYS A 94 -2.82 4.28 -10.86
C LYS A 94 -3.77 3.56 -9.90
N ASP A 95 -5.00 4.06 -9.83
CA ASP A 95 -6.05 3.33 -9.13
C ASP A 95 -6.43 2.09 -9.95
N ARG A 96 -6.23 0.91 -9.36
CA ARG A 96 -6.56 -0.37 -9.99
C ARG A 96 -8.06 -0.50 -10.24
N ALA A 97 -8.89 0.05 -9.35
CA ALA A 97 -10.33 0.08 -9.55
C ALA A 97 -10.71 0.80 -10.85
N VAL A 98 -10.04 1.90 -11.18
CA VAL A 98 -10.24 2.65 -12.42
C VAL A 98 -9.81 1.82 -13.62
N ALA A 99 -8.62 1.22 -13.58
CA ALA A 99 -8.11 0.37 -14.65
C ALA A 99 -8.99 -0.86 -14.93
N GLU A 100 -9.71 -1.36 -13.93
CA GLU A 100 -10.64 -2.50 -14.02
C GLU A 100 -12.08 -2.08 -14.34
N GLY A 101 -12.36 -0.80 -14.60
CA GLY A 101 -13.70 -0.29 -14.86
C GLY A 101 -14.64 -0.32 -13.64
N ARG A 102 -14.09 -0.46 -12.43
CA ARG A 102 -14.80 -0.40 -11.14
C ARG A 102 -14.79 1.03 -10.58
N GLU A 103 -15.00 1.98 -11.47
CA GLU A 103 -14.98 3.41 -11.20
C GLU A 103 -16.09 3.77 -10.17
N ASN A 104 -15.69 4.45 -9.08
CA ASN A 104 -16.48 5.50 -8.41
C ASN A 104 -17.28 5.20 -7.12
N VAL A 105 -17.41 3.97 -6.61
CA VAL A 105 -17.96 3.78 -5.23
C VAL A 105 -16.89 3.52 -4.19
N PHE A 106 -15.84 2.79 -4.58
CA PHE A 106 -14.84 2.28 -3.62
C PHE A 106 -13.78 3.33 -3.28
N CYS A 107 -13.27 4.03 -4.29
CA CYS A 107 -12.23 5.05 -4.11
C CYS A 107 -12.80 6.39 -3.66
N ASP A 108 -14.02 6.75 -4.07
CA ASP A 108 -14.69 8.01 -3.72
C ASP A 108 -15.26 8.05 -2.29
N LEU A 109 -15.30 6.89 -1.60
CA LEU A 109 -15.78 6.79 -0.22
C LEU A 109 -14.95 7.64 0.78
N HIS A 110 -13.75 8.07 0.38
CA HIS A 110 -12.93 9.01 1.13
C HIS A 110 -13.61 10.38 1.36
N MET A 111 -14.67 10.69 0.61
CA MET A 111 -15.49 11.90 0.82
C MET A 111 -16.38 11.81 2.07
N VAL A 112 -16.61 10.61 2.61
CA VAL A 112 -17.50 10.36 3.75
C VAL A 112 -16.75 9.84 4.97
N VAL A 113 -15.64 9.13 4.76
CA VAL A 113 -14.78 8.57 5.82
C VAL A 113 -13.43 9.27 5.78
N PRO A 114 -12.82 9.62 6.94
CA PRO A 114 -11.48 10.19 6.97
C PRO A 114 -10.50 9.36 6.12
N VAL A 115 -9.83 10.02 5.18
CA VAL A 115 -8.95 9.36 4.19
C VAL A 115 -7.93 8.44 4.85
N VAL A 116 -7.38 8.84 6.00
CA VAL A 116 -6.42 8.04 6.76
C VAL A 116 -7.01 6.70 7.22
N LEU A 117 -8.27 6.70 7.68
CA LEU A 117 -8.95 5.49 8.11
C LEU A 117 -9.30 4.62 6.91
N HIS A 118 -9.84 5.23 5.85
CA HIS A 118 -10.18 4.52 4.61
C HIS A 118 -8.96 3.84 3.98
N CYS A 119 -7.87 4.59 3.82
CA CYS A 119 -6.61 4.14 3.24
C CYS A 119 -5.74 3.31 4.19
N SER A 120 -6.21 3.04 5.42
CA SER A 120 -5.59 2.03 6.29
C SER A 120 -6.08 0.62 5.99
N MET A 121 -7.15 0.47 5.20
CA MET A 121 -7.70 -0.84 4.86
C MET A 121 -6.92 -1.49 3.70
N PRO A 122 -6.61 -2.80 3.80
CA PRO A 122 -5.99 -3.61 2.75
C PRO A 122 -6.60 -3.40 1.35
N ASP A 123 -7.93 -3.42 1.26
CA ASP A 123 -8.67 -3.32 0.00
C ASP A 123 -8.54 -1.95 -0.65
N MET A 124 -8.43 -0.90 0.17
CA MET A 124 -8.31 0.48 -0.30
C MET A 124 -6.92 0.78 -0.81
N GLN A 125 -5.87 0.35 -0.09
CA GLN A 125 -4.51 0.49 -0.62
C GLN A 125 -4.27 -0.37 -1.87
N TYR A 126 -4.94 -1.51 -1.99
CA TYR A 126 -4.87 -2.34 -3.20
C TYR A 126 -5.60 -1.73 -4.40
N SER A 127 -6.79 -1.19 -4.18
CA SER A 127 -7.68 -0.73 -5.26
C SER A 127 -7.49 0.73 -5.63
N CYS A 128 -7.16 1.57 -4.65
CA CYS A 128 -7.24 3.02 -4.69
C CYS A 128 -5.91 3.67 -4.29
N ALA A 129 -4.77 3.08 -4.70
CA ALA A 129 -3.44 3.52 -4.31
C ALA A 129 -3.13 4.98 -4.68
N LYS A 130 -3.63 5.47 -5.82
CA LYS A 130 -3.47 6.86 -6.27
C LYS A 130 -4.34 7.79 -5.43
N THR A 131 -5.62 7.43 -5.23
CA THR A 131 -6.54 8.19 -4.38
C THR A 131 -6.02 8.29 -2.93
N CYS A 132 -5.41 7.21 -2.43
CA CYS A 132 -4.78 7.17 -1.12
C CYS A 132 -3.42 7.86 -1.06
N ASN A 133 -2.91 8.40 -2.17
CA ASN A 133 -1.60 9.05 -2.26
C ASN A 133 -0.48 8.23 -1.60
N ILE A 134 -0.43 6.93 -1.94
CA ILE A 134 0.58 6.00 -1.40
C ILE A 134 1.96 6.35 -1.97
N THR A 135 3.00 6.35 -1.14
CA THR A 135 4.37 6.58 -1.62
C THR A 135 4.96 5.35 -2.33
N CYS A 136 5.78 5.60 -3.35
CA CYS A 136 6.60 4.59 -4.03
C CYS A 136 7.93 4.28 -3.33
N GLY A 137 8.12 4.79 -2.09
CA GLY A 137 9.44 4.86 -1.49
C GLY A 137 10.23 6.00 -2.10
N VAL A 138 11.29 6.41 -1.43
CA VAL A 138 12.17 7.48 -1.93
C VAL A 138 12.65 7.02 -3.31
N GLN A 139 12.27 7.77 -4.35
CA GLN A 139 12.93 7.65 -5.63
C GLN A 139 14.43 7.73 -5.34
N GLN A 140 15.21 6.70 -5.69
CA GLN A 140 16.65 6.88 -5.78
C GLN A 140 16.88 8.04 -6.76
N GLY A 141 17.14 9.21 -6.20
CA GLY A 141 16.92 10.47 -6.89
C GLY A 141 16.46 11.55 -5.91
N GLU A 142 17.32 11.87 -4.95
CA GLU A 142 17.32 13.22 -4.37
C GLU A 142 17.38 14.23 -5.54
N LYS A 143 16.25 14.84 -5.87
CA LYS A 143 16.29 16.27 -6.14
C LYS A 143 15.97 16.95 -4.82
N LYS A 144 17.02 17.11 -4.00
CA LYS A 144 17.14 18.29 -3.15
C LYS A 144 16.82 19.48 -4.04
N ILE A 145 15.65 20.06 -3.85
CA ILE A 145 15.46 21.45 -4.23
C ILE A 145 16.24 22.20 -3.15
N ASP A 146 17.50 22.49 -3.45
CA ASP A 146 18.32 23.40 -2.67
C ASP A 146 17.62 24.76 -2.73
N PHE A 147 16.89 25.08 -1.67
CA PHE A 147 16.40 26.43 -1.40
C PHE A 147 17.60 27.21 -0.86
N PHE A 148 18.44 27.71 -1.76
CA PHE A 148 19.46 28.70 -1.42
C PHE A 148 18.99 30.09 -1.86
N MET A 149 18.79 30.92 -0.84
CA MET A 149 18.74 32.39 -0.78
C MET A 149 17.69 33.15 -1.61
#